data_AF-A0AA38ZLX4-F1
#
_entry.id   AF-A0AA38ZLX4-F1
#
_cell.length_a   1.000
_cell.length_b   1.000
_cell.length_c   1.000
_cell.angle_alpha   90.00
_cell.angle_beta   90.00
_cell.angle_gamma   90.00
#
_symmetry.space_group_name_H-M   'P 1'
#
loop_
_entity.id
_entity.type
_entity.pdbx_description
1 polymer ?
#
loop_
_entity_poly.entity_id
_entity_poly.type
_entity_poly.pdbx_seq_one_letter_code
_entity_poly.pdbx_strand_id
1 'polypeptide(L)'
;MNSTSFISANVNNIPVLNGTNFKKWKEHVIIVLECMDLDYALREDRPLDLTNAITIKQRSTMEKWERSNRMSLMIMKHSILEAIRGAIPEET
;
A
#
# COMPACT_ATOMS: atom_id res chain seq x y z
N MET A 1 5.72 -22.26 -3.33
CA MET A 1 6.48 -20.99 -3.28
C MET A 1 6.29 -20.38 -1.91
N ASN A 2 7.35 -19.93 -1.23
CA ASN A 2 7.21 -19.26 0.06
C ASN A 2 6.61 -17.86 -0.16
N SER A 3 5.80 -17.37 0.79
CA SER A 3 5.08 -16.09 0.65
C SER A 3 6.02 -14.92 0.37
N THR A 4 7.25 -14.98 0.86
CA THR A 4 8.29 -13.95 0.65
C THR A 4 8.77 -13.85 -0.80
N SER A 5 8.93 -14.98 -1.52
CA SER A 5 9.30 -14.96 -2.94
C SER A 5 8.18 -14.42 -3.84
N PHE A 6 6.93 -14.64 -3.46
CA PHE A 6 5.78 -14.09 -4.17
C PHE A 6 5.70 -12.56 -4.00
N ILE A 7 5.93 -12.08 -2.77
CA ILE A 7 5.97 -10.64 -2.46
C ILE A 7 7.07 -9.94 -3.28
N SER A 8 8.30 -10.47 -3.31
CA SER A 8 9.40 -9.81 -4.03
C SER A 8 9.18 -9.81 -5.55
N ALA A 9 8.69 -10.91 -6.12
CA ALA A 9 8.39 -11.00 -7.54
C ALA A 9 7.33 -9.98 -7.98
N ASN A 10 6.25 -9.84 -7.22
CA ASN A 10 5.16 -8.92 -7.56
C ASN A 10 5.58 -7.45 -7.44
N VAL A 11 6.32 -7.09 -6.38
CA VAL A 11 6.80 -5.72 -6.18
C VAL A 11 7.79 -5.30 -7.26
N ASN A 12 8.70 -6.21 -7.67
CA ASN A 12 9.69 -5.93 -8.72
C ASN A 12 9.06 -5.78 -10.13
N ASN A 13 7.83 -6.24 -10.34
CA ASN A 13 7.12 -6.07 -11.61
C ASN A 13 6.45 -4.69 -11.76
N ILE A 14 6.43 -3.87 -10.70
CA ILE A 14 5.89 -2.51 -10.77
C ILE A 14 6.90 -1.62 -11.51
N PRO A 15 6.53 -0.98 -12.63
CA PRO A 15 7.45 -0.12 -13.37
C PRO A 15 7.78 1.13 -12.55
N VAL A 16 9.05 1.49 -12.38
CA VAL A 16 9.44 2.68 -11.60
C VAL A 16 8.75 3.95 -12.12
N LEU A 17 8.12 4.73 -11.25
CA LEU A 17 7.48 6.00 -11.59
C LEU A 17 8.55 7.03 -11.99
N ASN A 18 8.50 7.55 -13.21
CA ASN A 18 9.52 8.43 -13.80
C ASN A 18 8.95 9.77 -14.31
N GLY A 19 7.76 10.15 -13.84
CA GLY A 19 7.08 11.40 -14.22
C GLY A 19 6.25 11.33 -15.50
N THR A 20 6.52 10.40 -16.41
CA THR A 20 5.76 10.28 -17.69
C THR A 20 4.84 9.06 -17.72
N ASN A 21 5.04 8.09 -16.82
CA ASN A 21 4.37 6.79 -16.84
C ASN A 21 3.29 6.61 -15.75
N PHE A 22 2.76 7.68 -15.16
CA PHE A 22 1.84 7.62 -14.02
C PHE A 22 0.67 6.65 -14.20
N LYS A 23 -0.03 6.69 -15.35
CA LYS A 23 -1.16 5.80 -15.62
C LYS A 23 -0.76 4.32 -15.54
N LYS A 24 0.33 3.95 -16.22
CA LYS A 24 0.86 2.57 -16.24
C LYS A 24 1.37 2.14 -14.88
N TRP A 25 2.05 3.03 -14.15
CA TRP A 25 2.52 2.77 -12.79
C TRP A 25 1.35 2.50 -11.84
N LYS A 26 0.35 3.38 -11.84
CA LYS A 26 -0.86 3.26 -11.01
C LYS A 26 -1.59 1.95 -11.26
N GLU A 27 -1.80 1.58 -12.52
CA GLU A 27 -2.45 0.32 -12.90
C GLU A 27 -1.71 -0.91 -12.31
N HIS A 28 -0.38 -0.97 -12.44
CA HIS A 28 0.40 -2.09 -11.90
C HIS A 28 0.42 -2.12 -10.37
N VAL A 29 0.50 -0.95 -9.72
CA VAL A 29 0.42 -0.85 -8.25
C VAL A 29 -0.90 -1.43 -7.76
N ILE A 30 -2.03 -1.04 -8.35
CA ILE A 30 -3.36 -1.53 -7.94
C ILE A 30 -3.45 -3.05 -8.10
N ILE A 31 -3.03 -3.60 -9.25
CA ILE A 31 -3.05 -5.04 -9.50
C ILE A 31 -2.23 -5.80 -8.46
N VAL A 32 -1.02 -5.33 -8.17
CA VAL A 32 -0.13 -5.98 -7.18
C VAL A 32 -0.74 -5.94 -5.78
N LEU A 33 -1.33 -4.81 -5.37
CA LEU A 33 -1.95 -4.68 -4.05
C LEU A 33 -3.18 -5.59 -3.92
N GLU A 34 -4.02 -5.70 -4.95
CA GLU A 34 -5.16 -6.62 -4.98
C GLU A 34 -4.71 -8.09 -4.94
N CYS A 35 -3.69 -8.47 -5.71
CA CYS A 35 -3.13 -9.84 -5.67
C CYS A 35 -2.51 -10.24 -4.32
N MET A 36 -2.25 -9.27 -3.45
CA MET A 36 -1.64 -9.47 -2.14
C MET A 36 -2.62 -9.24 -0.98
N ASP A 37 -3.90 -8.98 -1.26
CA ASP A 37 -4.93 -8.58 -0.28
C ASP A 37 -4.53 -7.34 0.55
N LEU A 38 -3.81 -6.40 -0.08
CA LEU A 38 -3.32 -5.15 0.51
C LEU A 38 -4.09 -3.92 0.03
N ASP A 39 -5.14 -4.08 -0.77
CA ASP A 39 -5.97 -3.01 -1.33
C ASP A 39 -7.03 -2.47 -0.35
N TYR A 40 -7.22 -3.10 0.82
CA TYR A 40 -8.30 -2.78 1.75
C TYR A 40 -8.35 -1.30 2.15
N ALA A 41 -7.22 -0.69 2.49
CA ALA A 41 -7.11 0.73 2.84
C ALA A 41 -7.27 1.69 1.65
N LEU A 42 -7.25 1.18 0.42
CA LEU A 42 -7.55 1.97 -0.78
C LEU A 42 -9.05 1.99 -1.10
N ARG A 43 -9.80 1.02 -0.58
CA ARG A 43 -11.24 0.85 -0.83
C ARG A 43 -12.10 1.35 0.34
N GLU A 44 -11.56 1.30 1.54
CA GLU A 44 -12.27 1.66 2.78
C GLU A 44 -11.60 2.84 3.46
N ASP A 45 -12.43 3.77 3.95
CA ASP A 45 -11.96 4.87 4.79
C ASP A 45 -11.31 4.36 6.08
N ARG A 46 -10.38 5.16 6.63
CA ARG A 46 -9.75 4.84 7.92
C ARG A 46 -10.84 4.66 8.98
N PRO A 47 -10.88 3.51 9.69
CA PRO A 47 -11.79 3.35 10.81
C PRO A 47 -11.55 4.44 11.86
N LEU A 48 -12.62 5.06 12.36
CA LEU A 48 -12.52 6.04 13.45
C LEU A 48 -11.94 5.37 14.70
N ASP A 49 -11.03 6.07 15.38
CA ASP A 49 -10.50 5.66 16.68
C ASP A 49 -11.65 5.67 17.72
N LEU A 50 -12.31 4.52 17.85
CA LEU A 50 -13.38 4.31 18.82
C LEU A 50 -12.77 4.20 20.21
N THR A 51 -12.66 5.34 20.88
CA THR A 51 -12.12 5.42 22.23
C THR A 51 -13.05 4.68 23.19
N ASN A 52 -12.50 3.65 23.84
CA ASN A 52 -12.97 2.94 25.04
C ASN A 52 -13.90 1.72 24.90
N ALA A 53 -14.43 1.37 23.72
CA ALA A 53 -15.19 0.11 23.55
C ALA A 53 -15.11 -0.44 22.12
N ILE A 54 -13.92 -0.84 21.68
CA ILE A 54 -13.73 -1.47 20.36
C ILE A 54 -14.13 -2.95 20.46
N THR A 55 -15.13 -3.37 19.69
CA THR A 55 -15.49 -4.79 19.56
C THR A 55 -14.34 -5.59 18.92
N ILE A 56 -14.26 -6.90 19.16
CA ILE A 56 -13.25 -7.78 18.52
C ILE A 56 -13.25 -7.62 16.99
N LYS A 57 -14.45 -7.49 16.40
CA LYS A 57 -14.62 -7.26 14.96
C LYS A 57 -14.02 -5.94 14.50
N GLN A 58 -14.29 -4.84 15.21
CA GLN A 58 -13.73 -3.53 14.88
C GLN A 58 -12.20 -3.51 15.03
N ARG A 59 -11.65 -4.18 16.04
CA ARG A 59 -10.20 -4.31 16.21
C ARG A 59 -9.57 -5.03 15.01
N SER A 60 -10.15 -6.16 14.60
CA SER A 60 -9.68 -6.90 13.43
C SER A 60 -9.76 -6.08 12.13
N THR A 61 -10.82 -5.29 11.97
CA THR A 61 -10.95 -4.35 10.83
C THR A 61 -9.85 -3.29 10.85
N MET A 62 -9.56 -2.70 12.02
CA MET A 62 -8.50 -1.71 12.18
C MET A 62 -7.12 -2.29 11.87
N GLU A 63 -6.79 -3.45 12.43
CA GLU A 63 -5.52 -4.15 12.16
C GLU A 63 -5.36 -4.50 10.67
N LYS A 64 -6.45 -4.95 10.02
CA LYS A 64 -6.46 -5.22 8.57
C LYS A 64 -6.19 -3.94 7.77
N TRP A 65 -6.85 -2.84 8.13
CA TRP A 65 -6.68 -1.53 7.49
C TRP A 65 -5.25 -1.00 7.66
N GLU A 66 -4.72 -1.01 8.88
CA GLU A 66 -3.36 -0.54 9.17
C GLU A 66 -2.30 -1.35 8.43
N ARG A 67 -2.46 -2.68 8.39
CA ARG A 67 -1.56 -3.56 7.64
C ARG A 67 -1.58 -3.24 6.15
N SER A 68 -2.78 -3.12 5.57
CA SER A 68 -2.97 -2.78 4.16
C SER A 68 -2.38 -1.40 3.83
N ASN A 69 -2.65 -0.38 4.65
CA ASN A 69 -2.13 0.97 4.47
C ASN A 69 -0.59 1.01 4.53
N ARG A 70 -0.01 0.41 5.58
CA ARG A 70 1.45 0.40 5.78
C ARG A 70 2.19 -0.29 4.64
N MET A 71 1.71 -1.47 4.21
CA MET A 71 2.36 -2.22 3.14
C MET A 71 2.17 -1.56 1.78
N SER A 72 0.97 -1.04 1.48
CA SER A 72 0.71 -0.28 0.26
C SER A 72 1.63 0.92 0.12
N LEU A 73 1.81 1.68 1.21
CA LEU A 73 2.70 2.82 1.25
C LEU A 73 4.16 2.43 0.98
N MET A 74 4.64 1.33 1.59
CA MET A 74 5.99 0.83 1.33
C MET A 74 6.22 0.45 -0.14
N ILE A 75 5.24 -0.23 -0.75
CA ILE A 75 5.31 -0.66 -2.16
C ILE A 75 5.29 0.55 -3.10
N MET A 76 4.39 1.51 -2.86
CA MET A 76 4.33 2.75 -3.62
C MET A 76 5.64 3.54 -3.50
N LYS A 77 6.14 3.76 -2.28
CA LYS A 77 7.41 4.49 -2.06
C LYS A 77 8.62 3.79 -2.69
N HIS A 78 8.65 2.45 -2.68
CA HIS A 78 9.74 1.68 -3.30
C HIS A 78 9.74 1.79 -4.83
N SER A 79 8.56 1.91 -5.44
CA SER A 79 8.40 2.00 -6.90
C SER A 79 8.46 3.43 -7.45
N ILE A 80 8.80 4.43 -6.64
CA ILE A 80 9.01 5.82 -7.07
C ILE A 80 10.50 6.08 -7.26
N LEU A 81 10.86 6.74 -8.37
CA LEU A 81 12.25 7.14 -8.62
C LEU A 81 12.76 8.02 -7.47
N GLU A 82 13.97 7.75 -6.98
CA GLU A 82 14.57 8.43 -5.83
C GLU A 82 14.63 9.96 -6.00
N ALA A 83 14.94 10.43 -7.22
CA ALA A 83 14.94 11.84 -7.58
C ALA A 83 13.56 12.52 -7.42
N ILE A 84 12.47 11.77 -7.54
CA ILE A 84 11.09 12.26 -7.33
C ILE A 84 10.69 12.08 -5.86
N ARG A 85 11.21 11.04 -5.18
CA ARG A 85 10.92 10.76 -3.78
C ARG A 85 11.32 11.90 -2.85
N GLY A 86 12.47 12.53 -3.09
CA GLY A 86 12.94 13.70 -2.31
C GLY A 86 12.10 14.97 -2.49
N ALA A 87 11.24 15.02 -3.52
CA ALA A 87 10.31 16.13 -3.74
C ALA A 87 8.97 15.94 -3.02
N ILE A 88 8.71 14.76 -2.43
CA ILE A 88 7.52 14.51 -1.64
C ILE A 88 7.81 14.96 -0.19
N PRO A 89 7.15 16.02 0.32
CA PRO A 89 7.34 16.44 1.71
C PRO A 89 6.96 15.31 2.68
N GLU A 90 7.72 15.15 3.76
CA GLU A 90 7.28 14.29 4.86
C GLU A 90 6.07 14.94 5.53
N GLU A 91 4.96 14.20 5.62
CA GLU A 91 3.83 14.62 6.43
C GLU A 91 4.28 14.66 7.90
N THR A 92 4.18 15.85 8.50
CA THR A 92 4.50 16.16 9.89
C THR A 92 3.32 15.88 10.80
#